data_AF-A0A3C1PD13-F1
#
_entry.id   AF-A0A3C1PD13-F1
#
_cell.length_a   1.000
_cell.length_b   1.000
_cell.length_c   1.000
_cell.angle_alpha   90.00
_cell.angle_beta   90.00
_cell.angle_gamma   90.00
#
_symmetry.space_group_name_H-M   'P 1'
#
loop_
_entity.id
_entity.type
_entity.pdbx_description
1 polymer ?
#
loop_
_entity_poly.entity_id
_entity_poly.type
_entity_poly.pdbx_seq_one_letter_code
_entity_poly.pdbx_strand_id
1 'polypeptide(L)' 'MSRVKEEVRILLEVYSIDNSPLPKDLKVMILDDKKDIVLEDTAENEIVSIALQGLIGEKFSVKITTKDDFILEDFLI' A
#
# COMPACT_ATOMS: atom_id res chain seq x y z
N MET A 1 19.83 24.90 -10.94
CA MET A 1 20.25 23.50 -10.75
C MET A 1 18.99 22.67 -10.64
N SER A 2 18.73 21.80 -11.63
CA SER A 2 17.60 20.88 -11.56
C SER A 2 17.92 19.85 -10.49
N ARG A 3 17.16 19.83 -9.38
CA ARG A 3 17.24 18.70 -8.44
C ARG A 3 16.70 17.50 -9.20
N VAL A 4 17.58 16.57 -9.56
CA VAL A 4 17.17 15.24 -10.04
C VAL A 4 16.28 14.69 -8.93
N LYS A 5 14.99 14.49 -9.22
CA LYS A 5 14.10 13.83 -8.27
C LYS A 5 14.56 12.39 -8.16
N GLU A 6 14.99 12.00 -6.97
CA GLU A 6 15.43 10.62 -6.71
C GLU A 6 14.19 9.72 -6.70
N GLU A 7 14.23 8.66 -7.51
CA GLU A 7 13.19 7.63 -7.57
C GLU A 7 13.46 6.53 -6.54
N VAL A 8 12.43 6.13 -5.82
CA VAL A 8 12.47 5.09 -4.80
C VAL A 8 11.46 4.00 -5.16
N ARG A 9 11.81 2.76 -4.85
CA ARG A 9 10.90 1.60 -4.95
C ARG A 9 10.58 1.12 -3.54
N ILE A 10 9.29 0.97 -3.26
CA ILE A 10 8.77 0.52 -1.98
C ILE A 10 7.99 -0.77 -2.22
N LEU A 11 8.25 -1.78 -1.39
CA LEU A 11 7.47 -3.00 -1.33
C LEU A 11 6.70 -2.99 -0.02
N LEU A 12 5.37 -3.06 -0.11
CA LEU A 12 4.49 -3.21 1.03
C LEU A 12 3.98 -4.65 1.06
N GLU A 13 4.17 -5.32 2.20
CA GLU A 13 3.71 -6.69 2.41
C GLU A 13 2.78 -6.74 3.62
N VAL A 14 1.62 -7.39 3.44
CA VAL A 14 0.66 -7.66 4.50
C VAL A 14 0.58 -9.17 4.68
N TYR A 15 0.80 -9.64 5.90
CA TYR A 15 0.76 -11.05 6.28
C TYR A 15 0.33 -11.18 7.75
N SER A 16 -0.17 -12.35 8.14
CA SER A 16 -0.46 -12.61 9.54
C SER A 16 0.81 -12.97 10.32
N ILE A 17 0.97 -12.39 11.51
CA ILE A 17 2.15 -12.63 12.39
C ILE A 17 2.21 -14.09 12.84
N ASP A 18 1.06 -14.77 12.95
CA ASP A 18 0.93 -16.15 13.39
C ASP A 18 0.85 -17.17 12.24
N ASN A 19 1.06 -16.74 10.99
CA ASN A 19 0.90 -17.54 9.77
C ASN A 19 -0.53 -18.08 9.55
N SER A 20 -1.54 -17.51 10.20
CA SER A 20 -2.92 -17.80 9.82
C SER A 20 -3.25 -17.21 8.44
N PRO A 21 -4.20 -17.81 7.69
CA PRO A 21 -4.64 -17.26 6.42
C PRO A 21 -5.20 -15.84 6.58
N LEU A 22 -4.87 -14.96 5.63
CA LEU A 22 -5.47 -13.63 5.57
C LEU A 22 -6.98 -13.72 5.30
N PRO A 23 -7.79 -12.75 5.77
CA PRO A 23 -9.19 -12.65 5.40
C PRO A 23 -9.37 -12.60 3.88
N LYS A 24 -10.30 -13.38 3.33
CA LYS A 24 -10.53 -13.48 1.87
C LYS A 24 -11.01 -12.18 1.22
N ASP A 25 -11.57 -11.32 2.04
CA ASP A 25 -12.09 -10.00 1.69
C ASP A 25 -11.08 -8.88 1.99
N LEU A 26 -9.86 -9.23 2.45
CA LEU A 26 -8.80 -8.26 2.67
C LEU A 26 -8.33 -7.68 1.35
N LYS A 27 -8.37 -6.36 1.27
CA LYS A 27 -7.93 -5.56 0.13
C LYS A 27 -6.97 -4.49 0.60
N VAL A 28 -5.88 -4.32 -0.13
CA VAL A 28 -4.86 -3.31 0.13
C VAL A 28 -4.85 -2.34 -1.05
N MET A 29 -4.89 -1.05 -0.76
CA MET A 29 -4.87 0.02 -1.75
C MET A 29 -3.79 1.02 -1.39
N ILE A 30 -3.11 1.52 -2.42
CA ILE A 30 -2.29 2.73 -2.33
C ILE A 30 -3.09 3.87 -2.94
N LEU A 31 -3.19 4.98 -2.22
CA LEU A 31 -3.85 6.20 -2.67
C LEU A 31 -2.83 7.33 -2.78
N ASP A 32 -3.04 8.24 -3.73
CA ASP A 32 -2.24 9.46 -3.87
C ASP A 32 -2.65 10.56 -2.87
N ASP A 33 -2.06 11.75 -3.03
CA ASP A 33 -2.32 12.92 -2.18
C ASP A 33 -3.77 13.44 -2.27
N LYS A 34 -4.50 13.09 -3.34
CA LYS A 34 -5.92 13.41 -3.55
C LYS A 34 -6.84 12.30 -3.08
N LYS A 35 -6.29 11.21 -2.53
CA LYS A 35 -7.00 10.00 -2.13
C LYS A 35 -7.60 9.25 -3.33
N ASP A 36 -7.01 9.42 -4.52
CA ASP A 36 -7.34 8.59 -5.68
C ASP A 36 -6.55 7.27 -5.60
N ILE A 37 -7.18 6.15 -5.96
CA ILE A 37 -6.54 4.83 -5.93
C ILE A 37 -5.52 4.75 -7.07
N VAL A 38 -4.25 4.52 -6.74
CA VAL A 38 -3.17 4.33 -7.72
C VAL A 38 -2.78 2.87 -7.90
N LEU A 39 -2.84 2.08 -6.83
CA LEU A 39 -2.58 0.64 -6.84
C LEU A 39 -3.56 -0.06 -5.91
N GLU A 40 -3.88 -1.30 -6.24
CA GLU A 40 -4.81 -2.11 -5.48
C GLU A 40 -4.49 -3.59 -5.66
N ASP A 41 -4.56 -4.35 -4.57
CA ASP A 41 -4.42 -5.79 -4.57
C ASP A 41 -5.29 -6.45 -3.49
N THR A 42 -5.55 -7.74 -3.63
CA THR A 42 -6.39 -8.54 -2.73
C THR A 42 -5.64 -9.78 -2.24
N ALA A 43 -6.01 -10.28 -1.06
CA ALA A 43 -5.42 -11.52 -0.53
C ALA A 43 -5.84 -12.73 -1.36
N GLU A 44 -4.95 -13.20 -2.25
CA GLU A 44 -5.09 -14.50 -2.91
C GLU A 44 -4.57 -15.66 -2.02
N ASN A 45 -3.58 -15.40 -1.16
CA ASN A 45 -2.91 -16.39 -0.30
C ASN A 45 -2.56 -15.81 1.09
N GLU A 46 -1.46 -16.28 1.70
CA GLU A 46 -0.96 -15.89 3.03
C GLU A 46 -0.36 -14.48 3.08
N ILE A 47 -0.05 -13.88 1.91
CA ILE A 47 0.60 -12.57 1.78
C ILE A 47 -0.08 -11.75 0.67
N VAL A 48 -0.22 -10.45 0.89
CA VAL A 48 -0.49 -9.44 -0.15
C VAL A 48 0.75 -8.56 -0.32
N SER A 49 1.21 -8.37 -1.55
CA SER A 49 2.43 -7.62 -1.85
C SER A 49 2.18 -6.56 -2.92
N ILE A 50 2.32 -5.28 -2.56
CA ILE A 50 2.20 -4.16 -3.50
C ILE A 50 3.56 -3.47 -3.68
N ALA A 51 4.01 -3.39 -4.93
CA ALA A 51 5.19 -2.64 -5.31
C ALA A 51 4.81 -1.25 -5.86
N LEU A 52 5.32 -0.20 -5.22
CA LEU A 52 5.14 1.19 -5.62
C LEU A 52 6.50 1.77 -6.05
N GLN A 53 6.49 2.57 -7.11
CA GLN A 53 7.61 3.44 -7.47
C GLN A 53 7.14 4.88 -7.40
N GLY A 54 7.93 5.73 -6.73
CA GLY A 54 7.61 7.15 -6.59
C GLY A 54 8.86 7.99 -6.35
N LEU A 55 8.66 9.29 -6.22
CA LEU A 55 9.71 10.29 -6.07
C LEU A 55 9.78 10.76 -4.63
N ILE A 56 11.00 11.04 -4.14
CA ILE A 56 11.16 11.65 -2.81
C ILE A 56 10.36 12.97 -2.73
N GLY A 57 9.51 13.07 -1.71
CA GLY A 57 8.55 14.14 -1.45
C GLY A 57 7.11 13.83 -1.85
N GLU A 58 6.83 12.70 -2.52
CA GLU A 58 5.47 12.29 -2.85
C GLU A 58 4.73 11.71 -1.64
N LYS A 59 3.46 12.09 -1.49
CA LYS A 59 2.59 11.65 -0.42
C LYS A 59 1.66 10.56 -0.94
N PHE A 60 1.56 9.51 -0.15
CA PHE A 60 0.63 8.42 -0.41
C PHE A 60 -0.09 8.02 0.87
N SER A 61 -1.12 7.22 0.72
CA SER A 61 -1.77 6.53 1.82
C SER A 61 -1.85 5.05 1.51
N VAL A 62 -1.69 4.21 2.53
CA VAL A 62 -2.06 2.79 2.47
C VAL A 62 -3.42 2.65 3.11
N LYS A 63 -4.38 2.08 2.38
CA LYS A 63 -5.66 1.65 2.94
C LYS A 63 -5.72 0.13 2.94
N ILE A 64 -5.88 -0.46 4.12
CA ILE A 64 -6.14 -1.89 4.29
C ILE A 64 -7.59 -2.02 4.73
N THR A 65 -8.41 -2.76 3.99
CA THR A 65 -9.83 -2.88 4.26
C THR A 65 -10.28 -4.33 4.20
N THR A 66 -11.22 -4.67 5.07
CA THR A 66 -12.07 -5.85 4.97
C THR A 66 -13.49 -5.39 4.67
N LYS A 67 -14.45 -6.32 4.69
CA LYS A 67 -15.88 -6.02 4.61
C LYS A 67 -16.39 -5.22 5.82
N ASP A 68 -15.78 -5.42 6.99
CA ASP A 68 -16.29 -4.90 8.26
C ASP A 68 -15.54 -3.65 8.74
N ASP A 69 -14.28 -3.46 8.34
CA ASP A 69 -13.45 -2.37 8.84
C ASP A 69 -12.38 -1.92 7.82
N PHE A 70 -11.74 -0.78 8.09
CA PHE A 70 -10.56 -0.33 7.37
C PHE A 70 -9.57 0.43 8.24
N ILE A 71 -8.30 0.34 7.88
CA ILE A 71 -7.19 1.14 8.39
C ILE A 71 -6.69 2.01 7.23
N LEU A 72 -6.37 3.27 7.52
CA LEU A 72 -5.81 4.22 6.56
C LEU A 72 -4.61 4.93 7.21
N GLU A 73 -3.44 4.77 6.62
CA GLU A 73 -2.19 5.38 7.12
C GLU A 73 -1.52 6.18 6.02
N ASP A 74 -1.07 7.39 6.36
CA ASP A 74 -0.37 8.28 5.45
C ASP A 74 1.14 8.07 5.55
N PHE A 75 1.84 8.10 4.41
CA PHE A 75 3.30 8.05 4.36
C PHE A 75 3.88 8.97 3.27
N LEU A 76 5.15 9.32 3.45
CA LEU A 76 5.92 10.14 2.53
C LEU A 76 7.07 9.28 2.01
N ILE A 77 7.24 9.24 0.68
CA ILE A 77 8.48 8.75 0.05
C ILE A 77 9.54 9.84 0.16
#